data_AF-A0A2N2MMI3-F1
#
_entry.id   AF-A0A2N2MMI3-F1
#
_cell.length_a   1.000
_cell.length_b   1.000
_cell.length_c   1.000
_cell.angle_alpha   90.00
_cell.angle_beta   90.00
_cell.angle_gamma   90.00
#
_symmetry.space_group_name_H-M   'P 1'
#
loop_
_entity.id
_entity.type
_entity.pdbx_description
1 polymer ?
#
loop_
_entity_poly.entity_id
_entity_poly.type
_entity_poly.pdbx_seq_one_letter_code
_entity_poly.pdbx_strand_id
1 'polypeptide(L)'
;MQTRYFKLLFLPGILLLTALACGFFTSDPPPELVFPATSPASTPQAVLATPTSVVPTLPAATSTSTLVPTVPASGQAPVPCAASWFFTFEKEDLGLASFCPEPVKVLEAIGQDFEGGRAYRYAPDPAYTLDQRGTIFVIYNDGEWVTFPDNWDPSQPSSDPNLIVPEGRYQPVDSIGKVWRDNQLDVRNRLGWAYEPQSKFTGRIQYYLAQSGQPSGDSHFFFIDHGKWGLVLLLNSVDMGPNKWEVVGSYP
;
A
#
# COMPACT_ATOMS: atom_id res chain seq x y z
N MET A 1 73.20 -5.23 -4.22
CA MET A 1 73.02 -6.41 -5.11
C MET A 1 71.62 -6.32 -5.72
N GLN A 2 71.59 -6.06 -7.04
CA GLN A 2 70.52 -6.23 -8.07
C GLN A 2 69.05 -6.23 -7.58
N THR A 3 68.17 -5.27 -7.88
CA THR A 3 67.74 -4.66 -9.16
C THR A 3 67.26 -5.67 -10.20
N ARG A 4 65.93 -5.81 -10.39
CA ARG A 4 65.32 -6.08 -11.70
C ARG A 4 63.98 -5.36 -11.85
N TYR A 5 64.03 -4.34 -12.70
CA TYR A 5 62.92 -3.69 -13.37
C TYR A 5 62.32 -4.64 -14.41
N PHE A 6 61.00 -4.66 -14.57
CA PHE A 6 60.36 -5.18 -15.77
C PHE A 6 59.59 -4.05 -16.46
N LYS A 7 60.24 -3.49 -17.49
CA LYS A 7 59.67 -2.61 -18.51
C LYS A 7 59.39 -3.50 -19.72
N LEU A 8 58.15 -3.60 -20.17
CA LEU A 8 57.77 -4.03 -21.52
C LEU A 8 56.52 -3.22 -21.89
N LEU A 9 56.67 -2.17 -22.70
CA LEU A 9 56.83 -2.11 -24.16
C LEU A 9 55.49 -1.73 -24.79
N PHE A 10 55.41 -0.43 -25.11
CA PHE A 10 54.49 0.20 -26.03
C PHE A 10 54.47 -0.53 -27.37
N LEU A 11 53.28 -0.74 -27.92
CA LEU A 11 53.04 -0.98 -29.34
C LEU A 11 52.01 0.07 -29.81
N PRO A 12 52.35 0.95 -30.77
CA PRO A 12 51.43 1.89 -31.35
C PRO A 12 50.77 1.31 -32.61
N GLY A 13 49.51 1.68 -32.83
CA GLY A 13 48.97 1.86 -34.18
C GLY A 13 48.37 0.64 -34.86
N ILE A 14 47.05 0.48 -34.76
CA ILE A 14 46.21 0.10 -35.90
C ILE A 14 45.02 1.05 -35.92
N LEU A 15 45.14 2.04 -36.82
CA LEU A 15 44.07 2.90 -37.31
C LEU A 15 43.32 2.09 -38.38
N LEU A 16 42.12 1.61 -38.09
CA LEU A 16 41.23 1.02 -39.09
C LEU A 16 40.00 1.92 -39.26
N LEU A 17 39.99 2.65 -40.37
CA LEU A 17 38.80 3.24 -40.97
C LEU A 17 37.87 2.12 -41.43
N THR A 18 36.63 2.10 -40.96
CA THR A 18 35.53 1.46 -41.70
C THR A 18 34.24 2.26 -41.55
N ALA A 19 33.89 2.88 -42.67
CA ALA A 19 32.58 3.03 -43.28
C ALA A 19 31.38 3.43 -42.40
N LEU A 20 31.06 4.71 -42.54
CA LEU A 20 29.73 5.29 -42.53
C LEU A 20 28.72 4.40 -43.28
N ALA A 21 27.77 3.81 -42.56
CA ALA A 21 26.53 3.28 -43.13
C ALA A 21 25.37 4.13 -42.61
N CYS A 22 24.90 5.06 -43.45
CA CYS A 22 23.61 5.73 -43.29
C CYS A 22 22.50 4.68 -43.47
N GLY A 23 22.09 4.05 -42.37
CA GLY A 23 20.81 3.35 -42.30
C GLY A 23 19.71 4.38 -42.10
N PHE A 24 19.07 4.77 -43.19
CA PHE A 24 17.78 5.46 -43.17
C PHE A 24 16.75 4.52 -42.53
N PHE A 25 16.51 4.66 -41.22
CA PHE A 25 15.31 4.13 -40.60
C PHE A 25 14.15 5.03 -41.02
N THR A 26 13.42 4.59 -42.03
CA THR A 26 12.07 5.08 -42.30
C THR A 26 11.22 4.75 -41.09
N SER A 27 10.84 5.77 -40.32
CA SER A 27 9.82 5.68 -39.28
C SER A 27 8.49 5.36 -39.96
N ASP A 28 8.07 4.09 -39.90
CA ASP A 28 6.67 3.75 -40.16
C ASP A 28 5.83 4.45 -39.07
N PRO A 29 4.84 5.28 -39.43
CA PRO A 29 3.90 5.80 -38.44
C PRO A 29 3.09 4.62 -37.88
N PRO A 30 2.78 4.63 -36.57
CA PRO A 30 1.93 3.62 -35.96
C PRO A 30 0.55 3.62 -36.65
N PRO A 31 -0.10 2.45 -36.79
CA PRO A 31 -1.43 2.38 -37.37
C PRO A 31 -2.41 3.21 -36.53
N GLU A 32 -2.98 4.22 -37.19
CA GLU A 32 -4.03 5.08 -36.65
C GLU A 32 -5.23 4.19 -36.29
N LEU A 33 -5.48 4.05 -34.98
CA LEU A 33 -6.64 3.34 -34.47
C LEU A 33 -7.89 4.14 -34.84
N VAL A 34 -8.55 3.71 -35.91
CA VAL A 34 -9.88 4.18 -36.31
C VAL A 34 -10.87 3.73 -35.25
N PHE A 35 -11.25 4.65 -34.35
CA PHE A 35 -12.37 4.45 -33.44
C PHE A 35 -13.67 4.56 -34.25
N PRO A 36 -14.55 3.54 -34.25
CA PRO A 36 -15.87 3.69 -34.85
C PRO A 36 -16.66 4.76 -34.10
N ALA A 37 -17.12 5.74 -34.87
CA ALA A 37 -18.00 6.82 -34.41
C ALA A 37 -19.36 6.27 -33.95
N THR A 38 -19.73 6.68 -32.74
CA THR A 38 -21.10 7.01 -32.28
C THR A 38 -22.23 6.04 -32.62
N SER A 39 -22.64 5.26 -31.62
CA SER A 39 -24.01 4.74 -31.53
C SER A 39 -24.89 5.77 -30.81
N PRO A 40 -26.09 6.12 -31.32
CA PRO A 40 -26.94 7.12 -30.70
C PRO A 40 -27.55 6.62 -29.39
N ALA A 41 -27.57 7.51 -28.39
CA ALA A 41 -28.27 7.32 -27.13
C ALA A 41 -29.78 7.15 -27.36
N SER A 42 -30.32 6.02 -26.93
CA SER A 42 -31.75 5.78 -26.87
C SER A 42 -32.38 6.63 -25.77
N THR A 43 -33.24 7.56 -26.17
CA THR A 43 -34.08 8.36 -25.29
C THR A 43 -35.14 7.46 -24.62
N PRO A 44 -35.23 7.37 -23.29
CA PRO A 44 -36.35 6.70 -22.66
C PRO A 44 -37.62 7.56 -22.81
N GLN A 45 -38.66 6.97 -23.41
CA GLN A 45 -39.99 7.56 -23.49
C GLN A 45 -40.59 7.71 -22.08
N ALA A 46 -40.97 8.93 -21.71
CA ALA A 46 -41.75 9.22 -20.53
C ALA A 46 -43.20 8.76 -20.75
N VAL A 47 -43.62 7.70 -20.04
CA VAL A 47 -45.01 7.27 -19.98
C VAL A 47 -45.74 8.16 -18.96
N LEU A 48 -46.63 9.01 -19.46
CA LEU A 48 -47.49 9.87 -18.66
C LEU A 48 -48.63 9.03 -18.06
N ALA A 49 -48.50 8.64 -16.79
CA ALA A 49 -49.59 8.01 -16.05
C ALA A 49 -50.39 9.07 -15.29
N THR A 50 -51.67 9.21 -15.65
CA THR A 50 -52.66 10.06 -14.98
C THR A 50 -53.03 9.46 -13.61
N PRO A 51 -52.84 10.15 -12.48
CA PRO A 51 -53.32 9.65 -11.19
C PRO A 51 -54.82 9.94 -11.03
N THR A 52 -55.64 8.89 -11.01
CA THR A 52 -57.04 8.96 -10.59
C THR A 52 -57.09 9.11 -9.06
N SER A 53 -57.47 10.29 -8.58
CA SER A 53 -57.69 10.56 -7.15
C SER A 53 -59.04 10.00 -6.71
N VAL A 54 -59.02 8.92 -5.93
CA VAL A 54 -60.20 8.42 -5.21
C VAL A 54 -60.02 8.82 -3.76
N VAL A 55 -60.89 9.72 -3.27
CA VAL A 55 -60.92 10.15 -1.86
C VAL A 55 -61.73 9.12 -1.07
N PRO A 56 -61.13 8.34 -0.15
CA PRO A 56 -61.88 7.50 0.76
C PRO A 56 -62.39 8.35 1.94
N THR A 57 -63.69 8.29 2.19
CA THR A 57 -64.32 8.91 3.36
C THR A 57 -63.98 8.09 4.61
N LEU A 58 -63.25 8.71 5.54
CA LEU A 58 -62.79 8.08 6.78
C LEU A 58 -63.95 8.03 7.81
N PRO A 59 -64.31 6.86 8.38
CA PRO A 59 -65.23 6.80 9.50
C PRO A 59 -64.55 7.27 10.80
N ALA A 60 -65.34 7.93 11.65
CA ALA A 60 -64.91 8.48 12.92
C ALA A 60 -64.31 7.41 13.85
N ALA A 61 -63.06 7.62 14.26
CA ALA A 61 -62.35 6.75 15.19
C ALA A 61 -62.76 7.03 16.64
N THR A 62 -63.36 6.03 17.29
CA THR A 62 -63.64 5.99 18.73
C THR A 62 -62.32 5.74 19.48
N SER A 63 -61.98 6.60 20.45
CA SER A 63 -60.77 6.49 21.26
C SER A 63 -60.86 5.34 22.27
N THR A 64 -60.39 4.17 21.88
CA THR A 64 -60.15 3.04 22.79
C THR A 64 -58.74 3.14 23.36
N SER A 65 -58.65 3.39 24.68
CA SER A 65 -57.39 3.40 25.44
C SER A 65 -56.74 2.02 25.39
N THR A 66 -55.81 1.83 24.47
CA THR A 66 -55.03 0.60 24.31
C THR A 66 -53.84 0.71 25.25
N LEU A 67 -53.75 -0.20 26.23
CA LEU A 67 -52.57 -0.32 27.08
C LEU A 67 -51.38 -0.67 26.17
N VAL A 68 -50.43 0.26 26.06
CA VAL A 68 -49.19 0.07 25.30
C VAL A 68 -48.43 -1.10 25.94
N PRO A 69 -48.14 -2.19 25.20
CA PRO A 69 -47.23 -3.20 25.71
C PRO A 69 -45.86 -2.54 25.86
N THR A 70 -45.38 -2.42 27.10
CA THR A 70 -44.00 -2.04 27.40
C THR A 70 -43.09 -3.07 26.76
N VAL A 71 -42.49 -2.73 25.62
CA VAL A 71 -41.39 -3.49 25.05
C VAL A 71 -40.29 -3.47 26.11
N PRO A 72 -39.90 -4.62 26.71
CA PRO A 72 -38.75 -4.63 27.60
C PRO A 72 -37.58 -4.12 26.78
N ALA A 73 -36.95 -3.04 27.25
CA ALA A 73 -35.71 -2.55 26.68
C ALA A 73 -34.74 -3.73 26.67
N SER A 74 -34.44 -4.26 25.49
CA SER A 74 -33.37 -5.22 25.29
C SER A 74 -32.05 -4.47 25.49
N GLY A 75 -31.71 -4.21 26.76
CA GLY A 75 -30.40 -3.76 27.19
C GLY A 75 -29.44 -4.93 27.03
N GLN A 76 -29.09 -5.24 25.79
CA GLN A 76 -27.99 -6.13 25.50
C GLN A 76 -26.73 -5.39 25.96
N ALA A 77 -26.06 -5.93 26.99
CA ALA A 77 -24.76 -5.42 27.39
C ALA A 77 -23.84 -5.39 26.15
N PRO A 78 -23.00 -4.36 25.97
CA PRO A 78 -22.10 -4.30 24.84
C PRO A 78 -21.22 -5.55 24.87
N VAL A 79 -21.28 -6.35 23.80
CA VAL A 79 -20.46 -7.55 23.68
C VAL A 79 -19.00 -7.09 23.57
N PRO A 80 -18.11 -7.51 24.50
CA PRO A 80 -16.72 -7.13 24.42
C PRO A 80 -16.07 -7.79 23.20
N CYS A 81 -15.06 -7.12 22.64
CA CYS A 81 -14.31 -7.64 21.52
C CYS A 81 -13.59 -8.95 21.89
N ALA A 82 -13.50 -9.88 20.93
CA ALA A 82 -12.83 -11.16 21.13
C ALA A 82 -11.30 -11.02 21.21
N ALA A 83 -10.74 -10.00 20.57
CA ALA A 83 -9.33 -9.63 20.64
C ALA A 83 -9.17 -8.20 21.17
N SER A 84 -7.96 -7.89 21.63
CA SER A 84 -7.54 -6.54 22.02
C SER A 84 -6.56 -5.97 21.00
N TRP A 85 -6.50 -4.64 20.93
CA TRP A 85 -5.47 -3.95 20.15
C TRP A 85 -4.09 -4.25 20.74
N PHE A 86 -3.07 -4.44 19.90
CA PHE A 86 -1.70 -4.71 20.37
C PHE A 86 -0.98 -3.45 20.89
N PHE A 87 -1.62 -2.30 20.78
CA PHE A 87 -1.09 -0.97 21.08
C PHE A 87 -2.15 -0.12 21.80
N THR A 88 -1.74 1.07 22.24
CA THR A 88 -2.64 2.08 22.82
C THR A 88 -2.83 3.21 21.84
N PHE A 89 -4.09 3.57 21.55
CA PHE A 89 -4.41 4.69 20.68
C PHE A 89 -4.00 6.03 21.31
N GLU A 90 -3.56 6.96 20.47
CA GLU A 90 -3.48 8.37 20.83
C GLU A 90 -4.88 8.99 20.90
N LYS A 91 -5.02 10.15 21.57
CA LYS A 91 -6.32 10.69 21.99
C LYS A 91 -7.19 11.09 20.79
N GLU A 92 -6.55 11.43 19.70
CA GLU A 92 -7.13 11.90 18.45
C GLU A 92 -7.84 10.76 17.70
N ASP A 93 -7.42 9.51 17.92
CA ASP A 93 -7.86 8.33 17.17
C ASP A 93 -8.80 7.40 17.95
N LEU A 94 -9.34 7.88 19.07
CA LEU A 94 -10.28 7.10 19.91
C LEU A 94 -11.54 6.66 19.17
N GLY A 95 -11.90 7.30 18.05
CA GLY A 95 -12.98 6.83 17.18
C GLY A 95 -12.68 5.45 16.59
N LEU A 96 -11.44 5.20 16.18
CA LEU A 96 -10.99 3.91 15.66
C LEU A 96 -10.91 2.85 16.78
N ALA A 97 -10.60 3.27 18.01
CA ALA A 97 -10.58 2.39 19.17
C ALA A 97 -11.95 1.77 19.48
N SER A 98 -13.05 2.33 18.95
CA SER A 98 -14.39 1.77 19.12
C SER A 98 -14.65 0.50 18.28
N PHE A 99 -13.84 0.24 17.26
CA PHE A 99 -13.92 -0.99 16.48
C PHE A 99 -13.29 -2.16 17.22
N CYS A 100 -13.85 -3.36 17.04
CA CYS A 100 -13.21 -4.57 17.53
C CYS A 100 -12.07 -4.99 16.61
N PRO A 101 -10.87 -5.28 17.13
CA PRO A 101 -9.77 -5.74 16.30
C PRO A 101 -9.88 -7.23 15.96
N GLU A 102 -9.28 -7.60 14.84
CA GLU A 102 -8.89 -8.98 14.55
C GLU A 102 -7.69 -9.40 15.43
N PRO A 103 -7.42 -10.71 15.58
CA PRO A 103 -6.19 -11.17 16.20
C PRO A 103 -4.95 -10.57 15.53
N VAL A 104 -3.97 -10.13 16.33
CA VAL A 104 -2.71 -9.59 15.81
C VAL A 104 -1.95 -10.68 15.05
N LYS A 105 -1.49 -10.33 13.84
CA LYS A 105 -0.61 -11.16 13.03
C LYS A 105 0.83 -10.78 13.31
N VAL A 106 1.62 -11.74 13.80
CA VAL A 106 3.03 -11.55 14.12
C VAL A 106 3.87 -12.21 13.03
N LEU A 107 4.68 -11.42 12.33
CA LEU A 107 5.44 -11.82 11.15
C LEU A 107 6.91 -11.40 11.28
N GLU A 108 7.81 -12.13 10.63
CA GLU A 108 9.19 -11.63 10.45
C GLU A 108 9.13 -10.36 9.57
N ALA A 109 9.79 -9.30 10.03
CA ALA A 109 9.88 -8.07 9.28
C ALA A 109 11.32 -7.52 9.23
N ILE A 110 11.61 -6.80 8.16
CA ILE A 110 12.85 -6.05 7.95
C ILE A 110 12.48 -4.60 7.69
N GLY A 111 13.18 -3.65 8.30
CA GLY A 111 12.93 -2.23 8.13
C GLY A 111 14.21 -1.43 7.87
N GLN A 112 14.09 -0.34 7.11
CA GLN A 112 15.20 0.55 6.80
C GLN A 112 14.73 2.01 6.70
N ASP A 113 15.42 2.92 7.38
CA ASP A 113 15.16 4.36 7.34
C ASP A 113 15.82 5.03 6.12
N PHE A 114 15.09 5.96 5.51
CA PHE A 114 15.49 6.73 4.34
C PHE A 114 15.30 8.24 4.55
N GLU A 115 15.92 9.05 3.69
CA GLU A 115 15.78 10.51 3.71
C GLU A 115 14.33 10.99 3.57
N GLY A 116 13.58 10.34 2.69
CA GLY A 116 12.19 10.68 2.36
C GLY A 116 11.17 9.74 2.97
N GLY A 117 11.54 8.86 3.90
CA GLY A 117 10.59 7.92 4.50
C GLY A 117 11.21 6.67 5.09
N ARG A 118 10.46 5.58 5.05
CA ARG A 118 10.86 4.27 5.56
C ARG A 118 10.31 3.17 4.68
N ALA A 119 11.08 2.09 4.53
CA ALA A 119 10.59 0.88 3.87
C ALA A 119 10.61 -0.30 4.82
N TYR A 120 9.60 -1.15 4.69
CA TYR A 120 9.45 -2.40 5.43
C TYR A 120 9.26 -3.55 4.47
N ARG A 121 9.77 -4.71 4.82
CA ARG A 121 9.43 -5.97 4.19
C ARG A 121 8.87 -6.89 5.26
N TYR A 122 7.59 -7.24 5.14
CA TYR A 122 6.94 -8.24 5.98
C TYR A 122 6.93 -9.60 5.27
N ALA A 123 7.15 -10.67 6.02
CA ALA A 123 6.99 -12.04 5.53
C ALA A 123 5.55 -12.30 5.06
N PRO A 124 5.35 -13.29 4.16
CA PRO A 124 4.00 -13.71 3.78
C PRO A 124 3.20 -14.12 5.02
N ASP A 125 1.93 -13.73 5.06
CA ASP A 125 1.01 -14.24 6.07
C ASP A 125 0.65 -15.70 5.70
N PRO A 126 0.91 -16.68 6.60
CA PRO A 126 0.72 -18.09 6.32
C PRO A 126 -0.74 -18.47 6.04
N ALA A 127 -1.71 -17.59 6.37
CA ALA A 127 -3.10 -17.79 6.01
C ALA A 127 -3.37 -17.65 4.49
N TYR A 128 -2.52 -16.93 3.75
CA TYR A 128 -2.66 -16.77 2.30
C TYR A 128 -1.89 -17.86 1.55
N THR A 129 -2.62 -18.75 0.88
CA THR A 129 -2.04 -19.86 0.12
C THR A 129 -1.77 -19.54 -1.35
N LEU A 130 -2.38 -18.46 -1.87
CA LEU A 130 -2.29 -18.08 -3.28
C LEU A 130 -1.02 -17.29 -3.62
N ASP A 131 -0.54 -16.48 -2.68
CA ASP A 131 0.70 -15.71 -2.81
C ASP A 131 1.53 -15.86 -1.54
N GLN A 132 2.69 -16.50 -1.67
CA GLN A 132 3.63 -16.71 -0.58
C GLN A 132 4.81 -15.74 -0.62
N ARG A 133 4.69 -14.64 -1.36
CA ARG A 133 5.67 -13.55 -1.34
C ARG A 133 5.47 -12.67 -0.11
N GLY A 134 6.57 -12.11 0.36
CA GLY A 134 6.51 -11.01 1.33
C GLY A 134 5.87 -9.77 0.72
N THR A 135 5.45 -8.85 1.58
CA THR A 135 4.95 -7.53 1.15
C THR A 135 5.94 -6.46 1.56
N ILE A 136 6.31 -5.62 0.61
CA ILE A 136 7.16 -4.45 0.84
C ILE A 136 6.25 -3.24 0.98
N PHE A 137 6.29 -2.57 2.12
CA PHE A 137 5.62 -1.30 2.37
C PHE A 137 6.63 -0.18 2.23
N VAL A 138 6.29 0.85 1.45
CA VAL A 138 7.06 2.08 1.34
C VAL A 138 6.21 3.21 1.89
N ILE A 139 6.69 3.81 2.98
CA ILE A 139 6.02 4.87 3.73
C ILE A 139 6.80 6.17 3.51
N TYR A 140 6.20 7.15 2.84
CA TYR A 140 6.84 8.42 2.49
C TYR A 140 6.56 9.50 3.54
N ASN A 141 7.51 10.39 3.77
CA ASN A 141 7.37 11.50 4.73
C ASN A 141 6.28 12.53 4.34
N ASP A 142 5.79 12.49 3.10
CA ASP A 142 4.69 13.33 2.60
C ASP A 142 3.29 12.79 2.97
N GLY A 143 3.24 11.74 3.79
CA GLY A 143 2.00 11.12 4.26
C GLY A 143 1.43 10.09 3.29
N GLU A 144 2.14 9.75 2.20
CA GLU A 144 1.71 8.70 1.28
C GLU A 144 2.39 7.36 1.53
N TRP A 145 1.76 6.28 1.09
CA TRP A 145 2.40 4.97 1.08
C TRP A 145 2.02 4.14 -0.14
N VAL A 146 2.85 3.15 -0.45
CA VAL A 146 2.61 2.18 -1.51
C VAL A 146 3.11 0.80 -1.08
N THR A 147 2.59 -0.26 -1.71
CA THR A 147 3.05 -1.63 -1.50
C THR A 147 3.54 -2.28 -2.78
N PHE A 148 4.48 -3.19 -2.61
CA PHE A 148 5.01 -4.03 -3.68
C PHE A 148 5.12 -5.48 -3.22
N PRO A 149 4.83 -6.46 -4.08
CA PRO A 149 5.18 -7.84 -3.80
C PRO A 149 6.70 -8.02 -3.76
N ASP A 150 7.20 -8.80 -2.80
CA ASP A 150 8.61 -9.17 -2.70
C ASP A 150 8.96 -10.18 -3.79
N ASN A 151 9.46 -9.66 -4.91
CA ASN A 151 9.92 -10.45 -6.06
C ASN A 151 11.44 -10.64 -6.09
N TRP A 152 12.15 -10.32 -5.00
CA TRP A 152 13.57 -10.59 -4.89
C TRP A 152 13.80 -12.02 -4.42
N ASP A 153 14.83 -12.66 -4.96
CA ASP A 153 15.32 -13.96 -4.51
C ASP A 153 16.85 -13.97 -4.48
N PRO A 154 17.49 -14.89 -3.74
CA PRO A 154 18.95 -14.91 -3.56
C PRO A 154 19.78 -15.08 -4.84
N SER A 155 19.19 -15.45 -5.97
CA SER A 155 19.88 -15.50 -7.26
C SER A 155 20.03 -14.11 -7.92
N GLN A 156 19.25 -13.13 -7.48
CA GLN A 156 19.31 -11.76 -7.97
C GLN A 156 20.39 -10.95 -7.23
N PRO A 157 20.98 -9.92 -7.87
CA PRO A 157 21.94 -9.05 -7.20
C PRO A 157 21.35 -8.40 -5.94
N SER A 158 22.06 -8.52 -4.82
CA SER A 158 21.68 -7.87 -3.55
C SER A 158 21.79 -6.34 -3.65
N SER A 159 22.82 -5.84 -4.34
CA SER A 159 23.09 -4.43 -4.60
C SER A 159 23.46 -4.18 -6.07
N ASP A 160 23.53 -2.90 -6.46
CA ASP A 160 24.08 -2.46 -7.75
C ASP A 160 25.41 -1.74 -7.53
N PRO A 161 26.56 -2.34 -7.92
CA PRO A 161 27.88 -1.77 -7.69
C PRO A 161 28.17 -0.52 -8.54
N ASN A 162 27.34 -0.18 -9.52
CA ASN A 162 27.52 1.02 -10.33
C ASN A 162 26.95 2.28 -9.66
N LEU A 163 26.19 2.12 -8.57
CA LEU A 163 25.65 3.25 -7.83
C LEU A 163 26.69 3.78 -6.84
N ILE A 164 27.01 5.07 -6.97
CA ILE A 164 27.92 5.75 -6.05
C ILE A 164 27.13 6.18 -4.81
N VAL A 165 27.41 5.52 -3.68
CA VAL A 165 26.77 5.82 -2.41
C VAL A 165 27.37 7.12 -1.82
N PRO A 166 26.54 8.11 -1.46
CA PRO A 166 27.02 9.31 -0.79
C PRO A 166 27.65 8.99 0.57
N GLU A 167 28.52 9.89 1.06
CA GLU A 167 29.12 9.76 2.39
C GLU A 167 28.05 9.71 3.49
N GLY A 168 28.18 8.77 4.42
CA GLY A 168 27.21 8.60 5.52
C GLY A 168 25.83 8.12 5.07
N ARG A 169 25.74 7.48 3.90
CA ARG A 169 24.53 6.83 3.39
C ARG A 169 24.77 5.37 3.06
N TYR A 170 23.68 4.65 2.86
CA TYR A 170 23.68 3.24 2.53
C TYR A 170 22.88 2.98 1.27
N GLN A 171 23.38 2.09 0.42
CA GLN A 171 22.60 1.49 -0.64
C GLN A 171 21.68 0.43 -0.04
N PRO A 172 20.36 0.52 -0.26
CA PRO A 172 19.43 -0.54 0.13
C PRO A 172 19.74 -1.85 -0.59
N VAL A 173 19.59 -2.97 0.12
CA VAL A 173 19.96 -4.31 -0.36
C VAL A 173 18.75 -5.25 -0.42
N ASP A 174 18.92 -6.37 -1.11
CA ASP A 174 17.94 -7.47 -1.22
C ASP A 174 16.54 -7.00 -1.67
N SER A 175 15.48 -7.45 -1.01
CA SER A 175 14.07 -7.14 -1.32
C SER A 175 13.77 -5.65 -1.38
N ILE A 176 14.11 -4.89 -0.32
CA ILE A 176 13.90 -3.44 -0.27
C ILE A 176 14.78 -2.77 -1.33
N GLY A 177 16.03 -3.23 -1.46
CA GLY A 177 16.98 -2.76 -2.47
C GLY A 177 16.50 -2.92 -3.88
N LYS A 178 15.82 -4.02 -4.21
CA LYS A 178 15.26 -4.25 -5.53
C LYS A 178 14.19 -3.21 -5.87
N VAL A 179 13.19 -3.03 -5.01
CA VAL A 179 12.12 -2.04 -5.25
C VAL A 179 12.70 -0.63 -5.38
N TRP A 180 13.66 -0.29 -4.51
CA TRP A 180 14.34 0.99 -4.56
C TRP A 180 15.17 1.18 -5.84
N ARG A 181 15.93 0.18 -6.30
CA ARG A 181 16.75 0.29 -7.52
C ARG A 181 15.93 0.26 -8.81
N ASP A 182 14.90 -0.58 -8.86
CA ASP A 182 14.00 -0.71 -10.02
C ASP A 182 13.14 0.56 -10.20
N ASN A 183 13.15 1.47 -9.20
CA ASN A 183 12.45 2.76 -9.18
C ASN A 183 10.98 2.67 -9.59
N GLN A 184 10.30 1.59 -9.17
CA GLN A 184 8.88 1.42 -9.43
C GLN A 184 8.11 2.54 -8.73
N LEU A 185 7.17 3.18 -9.44
CA LEU A 185 6.39 4.31 -8.91
C LEU A 185 7.27 5.43 -8.30
N ASP A 186 8.47 5.64 -8.84
CA ASP A 186 9.40 6.67 -8.40
C ASP A 186 9.92 6.53 -6.95
N VAL A 187 9.91 5.31 -6.40
CA VAL A 187 10.33 5.02 -5.03
C VAL A 187 11.72 5.56 -4.70
N ARG A 188 12.69 5.44 -5.60
CA ARG A 188 14.07 5.88 -5.37
C ARG A 188 14.17 7.37 -5.13
N ASN A 189 13.52 8.15 -5.99
CA ASN A 189 13.61 9.59 -5.96
C ASN A 189 12.84 10.15 -4.78
N ARG A 190 11.71 9.52 -4.42
CA ARG A 190 10.91 9.90 -3.26
C ARG A 190 11.56 9.53 -1.92
N LEU A 191 12.16 8.35 -1.80
CA LEU A 191 12.85 7.93 -0.57
C LEU A 191 14.25 8.53 -0.42
N GLY A 192 14.97 8.77 -1.51
CA GLY A 192 16.39 9.13 -1.42
C GLY A 192 17.24 7.95 -0.92
N TRP A 193 18.37 8.23 -0.27
CA TRP A 193 19.27 7.19 0.23
C TRP A 193 18.90 6.73 1.64
N ALA A 194 19.31 5.51 2.01
CA ALA A 194 19.11 5.00 3.36
C ALA A 194 20.11 5.63 4.34
N TYR A 195 19.64 5.90 5.56
CA TYR A 195 20.48 6.42 6.65
C TYR A 195 21.28 5.32 7.35
N GLU A 196 20.79 4.09 7.31
CA GLU A 196 21.36 2.95 8.02
C GLU A 196 21.14 1.65 7.23
N PRO A 197 21.88 0.57 7.54
CA PRO A 197 21.57 -0.76 7.03
C PRO A 197 20.18 -1.22 7.46
N GLN A 198 19.57 -2.11 6.68
CA GLN A 198 18.32 -2.75 7.05
C GLN A 198 18.46 -3.56 8.36
N SER A 199 17.42 -3.55 9.19
CA SER A 199 17.38 -4.25 10.48
C SER A 199 16.15 -5.15 10.59
N LYS A 200 16.32 -6.33 11.21
CA LYS A 200 15.23 -7.27 11.48
C LYS A 200 14.47 -6.85 12.73
N PHE A 201 13.16 -7.04 12.71
CA PHE A 201 12.28 -6.86 13.86
C PHE A 201 11.08 -7.82 13.82
N THR A 202 10.39 -7.94 14.94
CA THR A 202 9.13 -8.68 15.03
C THR A 202 8.00 -7.76 14.57
N GLY A 203 7.54 -7.95 13.33
CA GLY A 203 6.46 -7.16 12.75
C GLY A 203 5.10 -7.58 13.32
N ARG A 204 4.21 -6.60 13.52
CA ARG A 204 2.82 -6.81 13.91
C ARG A 204 1.91 -6.13 12.91
N ILE A 205 0.90 -6.84 12.44
CA ILE A 205 -0.16 -6.31 11.60
C ILE A 205 -1.50 -6.64 12.27
N GLN A 206 -2.40 -5.66 12.35
CA GLN A 206 -3.74 -5.87 12.88
C GLN A 206 -4.77 -5.15 12.01
N TYR A 207 -5.94 -5.76 11.88
CA TYR A 207 -7.08 -5.22 11.15
C TYR A 207 -8.23 -4.99 12.14
N TYR A 208 -9.22 -4.20 11.74
CA TYR A 208 -10.48 -4.12 12.49
C TYR A 208 -11.50 -5.10 11.89
N LEU A 209 -12.36 -5.64 12.75
CA LEU A 209 -13.50 -6.44 12.36
C LEU A 209 -14.60 -5.52 11.81
N ALA A 210 -15.08 -5.84 10.62
CA ALA A 210 -16.23 -5.16 10.07
C ALA A 210 -17.47 -5.39 10.93
N GLN A 211 -18.19 -4.32 11.29
CA GLN A 211 -19.42 -4.43 12.07
C GLN A 211 -20.59 -4.87 11.18
N SER A 212 -21.54 -5.63 11.75
CA SER A 212 -22.75 -6.04 11.02
C SER A 212 -23.52 -4.82 10.52
N GLY A 213 -23.82 -4.77 9.22
CA GLY A 213 -24.50 -3.64 8.56
C GLY A 213 -23.56 -2.52 8.08
N GLN A 214 -22.26 -2.63 8.33
CA GLN A 214 -21.23 -1.91 7.58
C GLN A 214 -20.77 -2.80 6.42
N PRO A 215 -20.39 -2.23 5.25
CA PRO A 215 -19.73 -3.02 4.22
C PRO A 215 -18.59 -3.80 4.88
N SER A 216 -18.59 -5.11 4.67
CA SER A 216 -17.62 -6.01 5.27
C SER A 216 -16.23 -5.61 4.80
N GLY A 217 -15.47 -4.91 5.65
CA GLY A 217 -14.01 -4.81 5.63
C GLY A 217 -13.43 -4.66 4.23
N ASP A 218 -13.83 -3.62 3.51
CA ASP A 218 -12.98 -3.16 2.43
C ASP A 218 -11.61 -2.93 3.07
N SER A 219 -10.59 -3.54 2.48
CA SER A 219 -9.19 -3.75 2.92
C SER A 219 -8.38 -2.47 3.14
N HIS A 220 -9.05 -1.38 3.49
CA HIS A 220 -8.58 -0.02 3.36
C HIS A 220 -7.77 0.41 4.57
N PHE A 221 -8.01 -0.17 5.74
CA PHE A 221 -7.29 0.24 6.95
C PHE A 221 -6.63 -0.95 7.61
N PHE A 222 -5.33 -0.83 7.84
CA PHE A 222 -4.60 -1.78 8.68
C PHE A 222 -3.50 -1.09 9.45
N PHE A 223 -3.24 -1.65 10.62
CA PHE A 223 -2.33 -1.11 11.62
C PHE A 223 -1.04 -1.91 11.56
N ILE A 224 0.09 -1.23 11.33
CA ILE A 224 1.40 -1.88 11.27
C ILE A 224 2.36 -1.34 12.31
N ASP A 225 3.23 -2.22 12.79
CA ASP A 225 4.32 -1.89 13.68
C ASP A 225 5.42 -1.11 12.95
N HIS A 226 5.81 0.06 13.50
CA HIS A 226 6.94 0.85 13.01
C HIS A 226 8.30 0.14 13.20
N GLY A 227 8.38 -0.82 14.13
CA GLY A 227 9.52 -1.69 14.40
C GLY A 227 10.63 -1.06 15.23
N LYS A 228 10.91 0.24 15.04
CA LYS A 228 12.03 0.94 15.69
C LYS A 228 11.65 1.81 16.88
N TRP A 229 10.44 2.38 16.87
CA TRP A 229 10.07 3.49 17.77
C TRP A 229 8.91 3.15 18.71
N GLY A 230 8.44 1.91 18.73
CA GLY A 230 7.26 1.56 19.52
C GLY A 230 5.99 2.28 19.05
N LEU A 231 5.95 2.71 17.79
CA LEU A 231 4.82 3.42 17.19
C LEU A 231 4.02 2.49 16.29
N VAL A 232 2.74 2.80 16.14
CA VAL A 232 1.84 2.12 15.22
C VAL A 232 1.37 3.08 14.15
N LEU A 233 1.51 2.63 12.91
CA LEU A 233 1.05 3.36 11.73
C LEU A 233 -0.31 2.82 11.31
N LEU A 234 -1.27 3.72 11.09
CA LEU A 234 -2.47 3.42 10.33
C LEU A 234 -2.17 3.62 8.85
N LEU A 235 -2.36 2.57 8.06
CA LEU A 235 -2.27 2.61 6.61
C LEU A 235 -3.67 2.62 6.02
N ASN A 236 -4.05 3.76 5.44
CA ASN A 236 -5.33 4.02 4.80
C ASN A 236 -5.17 3.94 3.26
N SER A 237 -5.70 2.90 2.64
CA SER A 237 -5.88 2.78 1.20
C SER A 237 -7.14 3.53 0.81
N VAL A 238 -7.02 4.47 -0.13
CA VAL A 238 -8.15 5.28 -0.58
C VAL A 238 -8.52 4.85 -2.00
N ASP A 239 -9.80 4.57 -2.25
CA ASP A 239 -10.27 4.31 -3.61
C ASP A 239 -10.02 5.55 -4.48
N MET A 240 -9.28 5.36 -5.58
CA MET A 240 -8.95 6.40 -6.56
C MET A 240 -8.16 7.60 -6.00
N GLY A 241 -7.34 7.41 -4.96
CA GLY A 241 -6.42 8.41 -4.44
C GLY A 241 -5.07 7.81 -4.00
N PRO A 242 -4.06 8.65 -3.69
CA PRO A 242 -2.84 8.16 -3.07
C PRO A 242 -3.16 7.62 -1.68
N ASN A 243 -2.66 6.44 -1.35
CA ASN A 243 -2.86 5.86 -0.03
C ASN A 243 -2.18 6.74 1.01
N LYS A 244 -2.81 6.93 2.16
CA LYS A 244 -2.36 7.82 3.24
C LYS A 244 -2.00 7.06 4.49
N TRP A 245 -1.09 7.62 5.29
CA TRP A 245 -0.72 7.04 6.58
C TRP A 245 -0.61 8.09 7.67
N GLU A 246 -0.81 7.66 8.91
CA GLU A 246 -0.63 8.47 10.09
C GLU A 246 -0.17 7.61 11.28
N VAL A 247 0.40 8.26 12.30
CA VAL A 247 0.71 7.61 13.57
C VAL A 247 -0.55 7.67 14.43
N VAL A 248 -1.00 6.52 14.94
CA VAL A 248 -2.26 6.43 15.70
C VAL A 248 -2.09 5.91 17.12
N GLY A 249 -0.87 5.54 17.49
CA GLY A 249 -0.65 4.87 18.75
C GLY A 249 0.77 4.44 19.00
N SER A 250 0.98 3.92 20.20
CA SER A 250 2.27 3.40 20.64
C SER A 250 2.11 2.16 21.53
N TYR A 251 3.20 1.41 21.68
CA TYR A 251 3.31 0.26 22.54
C TYR A 251 4.67 0.26 23.28
N PRO A 252 4.74 -0.33 24.48
CA PRO A 252 5.95 -0.34 25.31
C PRO A 252 7.08 -1.23 24.77
#